data_AF-A0A4Y7QDI1-F1
#
_entry.id   AF-A0A4Y7QDI1-F1
#
_cell.length_a   1.000
_cell.length_b   1.000
_cell.length_c   1.000
_cell.angle_alpha   90.00
_cell.angle_beta   90.00
_cell.angle_gamma   90.00
#
_symmetry.space_group_name_H-M   'P 1'
#
loop_
_entity.id
_entity.type
_entity.pdbx_description
1 polymer ?
#
loop_
_entity_poly.entity_id
_entity_poly.type
_entity_poly.pdbx_seq_one_letter_code
_entity_poly.pdbx_strand_id
1 'polypeptide(L)'
;MGNNDNKANAAATAAAKAEALSKWEEYVEKISYSDRYSDDIYEYRHVILPKPLLKLIPKQYFNQDDSGTLRLLSEPEWRGIGITQSLGWVHYEVHTPEPHVLLFRRERNYVPPAAVQPNGRPVAQQRKK
;
A
#
# COMPACT_ATOMS: atom_id res chain seq x y z
N MET A 1 30.36 23.23 31.54
CA MET A 1 29.94 21.82 31.46
C MET A 1 28.51 21.79 30.95
N GLY A 2 28.23 21.27 29.76
CA GLY A 2 26.85 21.12 29.28
C GLY A 2 26.80 20.73 27.80
N ASN A 3 25.96 19.74 27.50
CA ASN A 3 25.59 19.22 26.17
C ASN A 3 26.35 17.97 25.70
N ASN A 4 26.17 16.83 26.38
CA ASN A 4 26.45 15.52 25.76
C ASN A 4 25.27 14.52 25.83
N ASP A 5 24.17 14.87 26.50
CA ASP A 5 23.10 13.92 26.79
C ASP A 5 22.04 13.76 25.68
N ASN A 6 22.02 14.66 24.68
CA ASN A 6 20.99 14.62 23.62
C ASN A 6 21.37 13.75 22.39
N LYS A 7 22.65 13.41 22.22
CA LYS A 7 23.11 12.63 21.06
C LYS A 7 22.91 11.12 21.24
N ALA A 8 22.96 10.64 22.49
CA ALA A 8 22.78 9.23 22.83
C ALA A 8 21.32 8.76 22.65
N ASN A 9 20.34 9.61 22.95
CA ASN A 9 18.93 9.27 22.80
C ASN A 9 18.50 9.17 21.33
N ALA A 10 19.03 10.05 20.48
CA ALA A 10 18.78 10.02 19.02
C ALA A 10 19.35 8.74 18.35
N ALA A 11 20.53 8.28 18.77
CA ALA A 11 21.17 7.09 18.23
C ALA A 11 20.44 5.78 18.61
N ALA A 12 19.91 5.69 19.84
CA ALA A 12 19.10 4.55 20.28
C ALA A 12 17.78 4.46 19.50
N THR A 13 17.12 5.58 19.23
CA THR A 13 15.95 5.62 18.34
C THR A 13 16.28 5.32 16.89
N ALA A 14 17.46 5.69 16.39
CA ALA A 14 17.86 5.45 15.00
C ALA A 14 18.13 3.95 14.73
N ALA A 15 18.80 3.26 15.65
CA ALA A 15 19.05 1.82 15.55
C ALA A 15 17.73 1.02 15.65
N ALA A 16 16.87 1.34 16.61
CA ALA A 16 15.56 0.71 16.74
C ALA A 16 14.66 0.98 15.52
N LYS A 17 14.74 2.18 14.93
CA LYS A 17 14.02 2.53 13.71
C LYS A 17 14.57 1.79 12.48
N ALA A 18 15.89 1.57 12.41
CA ALA A 18 16.52 0.79 11.34
C ALA A 18 16.10 -0.69 11.41
N GLU A 19 16.09 -1.30 12.60
CA GLU A 19 15.60 -2.67 12.77
C GLU A 19 14.09 -2.79 12.47
N ALA A 20 13.29 -1.78 12.84
CA ALA A 20 11.88 -1.74 12.49
C ALA A 20 11.68 -1.60 10.97
N LEU A 21 12.54 -0.85 10.28
CA LEU A 21 12.53 -0.73 8.82
C LEU A 21 12.88 -2.05 8.14
N SER A 22 13.93 -2.75 8.59
CA SER A 22 14.31 -4.04 8.02
C SER A 22 13.23 -5.10 8.20
N LYS A 23 12.58 -5.13 9.37
CA LYS A 23 11.41 -6.01 9.59
C LYS A 23 10.23 -5.59 8.71
N TRP A 24 10.01 -4.29 8.54
CA TRP A 24 8.98 -3.77 7.65
C TRP A 24 9.19 -4.23 6.22
N GLU A 25 10.40 -4.11 5.68
CA GLU A 25 10.74 -4.59 4.33
C GLU A 25 10.49 -6.09 4.18
N GLU A 26 10.95 -6.92 5.14
CA GLU A 26 10.70 -8.37 5.14
C GLU A 26 9.19 -8.68 5.13
N TYR A 27 8.40 -7.90 5.87
CA TYR A 27 6.95 -8.06 5.90
C TYR A 27 6.29 -7.57 4.60
N VAL A 28 6.80 -6.51 3.98
CA VAL A 28 6.34 -6.02 2.68
C VAL A 28 6.57 -7.07 1.59
N GLU A 29 7.70 -7.78 1.63
CA GLU A 29 7.97 -8.90 0.72
C GLU A 29 7.03 -10.09 0.94
N LYS A 30 6.50 -10.24 2.16
CA LYS A 30 5.50 -11.27 2.51
C LYS A 30 4.06 -10.86 2.17
N ILE A 31 3.84 -9.70 1.56
CA ILE A 31 2.50 -9.31 1.07
C ILE A 31 2.07 -10.27 -0.03
N SER A 32 0.91 -10.91 0.17
CA SER A 32 0.34 -11.79 -0.82
C SER A 32 -0.67 -11.04 -1.69
N TYR A 33 -0.59 -11.25 -3.00
CA TYR A 33 -1.46 -10.64 -3.98
C TYR A 33 -2.33 -11.74 -4.60
N SER A 34 -3.65 -11.58 -4.53
CA SER A 34 -4.55 -12.54 -5.16
C SER A 34 -4.52 -12.45 -6.68
N ASP A 35 -5.07 -13.50 -7.30
CA ASP A 35 -5.49 -13.44 -8.69
C ASP A 35 -6.48 -12.30 -8.92
N ARG A 36 -6.41 -11.74 -10.14
CA ARG A 36 -7.35 -10.73 -10.59
C ARG A 36 -8.60 -11.44 -11.08
N TYR A 37 -9.75 -11.02 -10.59
CA TYR A 37 -11.04 -11.43 -11.11
C TYR A 37 -11.73 -10.19 -11.69
N SER A 38 -12.49 -10.35 -12.76
CA SER A 38 -13.09 -9.23 -13.47
C SER A 38 -14.54 -9.52 -13.79
N ASP A 39 -15.40 -8.54 -13.53
CA ASP A 39 -16.78 -8.54 -13.98
C ASP A 39 -16.90 -7.75 -15.31
N ASP A 40 -18.12 -7.43 -15.71
CA ASP A 40 -18.41 -6.67 -16.93
C ASP A 40 -17.85 -5.24 -16.90
N ILE A 41 -17.72 -4.64 -15.70
CA ILE A 41 -17.39 -3.21 -15.52
C ILE A 41 -16.02 -3.01 -14.84
N TYR A 42 -15.69 -3.82 -13.84
CA TYR A 42 -14.51 -3.64 -12.99
C TYR A 42 -13.64 -4.90 -12.91
N GLU A 43 -12.35 -4.69 -12.73
CA GLU A 43 -11.39 -5.68 -12.25
C GLU A 43 -11.21 -5.53 -10.73
N TYR A 44 -11.08 -6.65 -10.05
CA TYR A 44 -10.95 -6.75 -8.61
C TYR A 44 -9.74 -7.62 -8.25
N ARG A 45 -9.15 -7.31 -7.11
CA ARG A 45 -8.06 -8.07 -6.49
C ARG A 45 -8.10 -7.82 -5.00
N HIS A 46 -7.74 -8.83 -4.21
CA HIS A 46 -7.47 -8.64 -2.80
C HIS A 46 -5.97 -8.74 -2.52
N VAL A 47 -5.51 -7.94 -1.55
CA VAL A 47 -4.14 -7.96 -1.04
C VAL A 47 -4.20 -8.41 0.41
N ILE A 48 -3.41 -9.43 0.73
CA ILE A 48 -3.35 -9.99 2.07
C ILE A 48 -2.04 -9.50 2.70
N LEU A 49 -2.19 -8.60 3.67
CA LEU A 49 -1.07 -8.10 4.46
C LEU A 49 -0.68 -9.15 5.53
N PRO A 50 0.62 -9.29 5.85
CA PRO A 50 1.03 -10.08 6.99
C PRO A 50 0.53 -9.42 8.29
N LYS A 51 -0.01 -10.22 9.20
CA LYS A 51 -0.42 -9.80 10.55
C LYS A 51 0.60 -8.93 11.30
N PRO A 52 1.92 -9.21 11.27
CA PRO A 52 2.90 -8.33 11.91
C PRO A 52 3.06 -6.97 11.21
N LEU A 53 2.90 -6.89 9.89
CA LEU A 53 2.88 -5.61 9.17
C LEU A 53 1.72 -4.75 9.62
N LEU A 54 0.52 -5.36 9.73
CA LEU A 54 -0.69 -4.67 10.18
C LEU A 54 -0.46 -3.98 11.54
N LYS A 55 0.22 -4.64 12.48
CA LYS A 55 0.54 -4.07 13.80
C LYS A 55 1.53 -2.90 13.76
N LEU A 56 2.34 -2.79 12.72
CA LEU A 56 3.29 -1.69 12.52
C LEU A 56 2.65 -0.48 11.86
N ILE A 57 1.50 -0.65 11.20
CA ILE A 57 0.80 0.46 10.54
C ILE A 57 0.28 1.43 11.61
N PRO A 58 0.47 2.76 11.43
CA PRO A 58 -0.06 3.75 12.34
C PRO A 58 -1.57 3.63 12.54
N LYS A 59 -2.03 3.74 13.79
CA LYS A 59 -3.46 3.65 14.17
C LYS A 59 -4.38 4.64 13.42
N GLN A 60 -3.85 5.72 12.87
CA GLN A 60 -4.59 6.69 12.04
C GLN A 60 -5.11 6.12 10.71
N TYR A 61 -4.54 5.01 10.27
CA TYR A 61 -5.00 4.27 9.09
C TYR A 61 -6.02 3.19 9.44
N PHE A 62 -6.35 3.02 10.72
CA PHE A 62 -7.40 2.12 11.15
C PHE A 62 -8.72 2.88 11.27
N ASN A 63 -9.83 2.18 11.06
CA ASN A 63 -11.15 2.71 11.37
C ASN A 63 -11.26 2.96 12.87
N GLN A 64 -12.05 3.96 13.24
CA GLN A 64 -12.28 4.33 14.65
C GLN A 64 -13.18 3.33 15.36
N ASP A 65 -13.91 2.53 14.58
CA ASP A 65 -14.69 1.40 15.05
C ASP A 65 -13.74 0.28 15.45
N ASP A 66 -13.95 -0.33 16.64
CA ASP A 66 -13.21 -1.48 17.21
C ASP A 66 -13.07 -2.72 16.31
N SER A 67 -13.54 -2.63 15.06
CA SER A 67 -13.31 -3.55 13.94
C SER A 67 -11.85 -3.99 13.75
N GLY A 68 -10.87 -3.17 14.16
CA GLY A 68 -9.44 -3.45 13.96
C GLY A 68 -9.04 -3.47 12.48
N THR A 69 -9.87 -2.91 11.61
CA THR A 69 -9.68 -2.88 10.16
C THR A 69 -9.04 -1.58 9.70
N LEU A 70 -8.34 -1.62 8.56
CA LEU A 70 -7.83 -0.42 7.90
C LEU A 70 -8.99 0.39 7.30
N ARG A 71 -8.92 1.71 7.40
CA ARG A 71 -9.85 2.61 6.71
C ARG A 71 -9.65 2.54 5.20
N LEU A 72 -10.52 3.19 4.44
CA LEU A 72 -10.28 3.39 3.01
C LEU A 72 -8.98 4.21 2.83
N LEU A 73 -8.07 3.64 2.05
CA LEU A 73 -6.71 4.15 1.84
C LEU A 73 -6.64 4.69 0.43
N SER A 74 -6.14 5.92 0.29
CA SER A 74 -5.81 6.50 -1.00
C SER A 74 -4.55 5.85 -1.59
N GLU A 75 -4.34 6.03 -2.90
CA GLU A 75 -3.14 5.54 -3.61
C GLU A 75 -1.81 5.80 -2.89
N PRO A 76 -1.49 7.03 -2.47
CA PRO A 76 -0.22 7.28 -1.77
C PRO A 76 -0.13 6.56 -0.41
N GLU A 77 -1.26 6.32 0.27
CA GLU A 77 -1.28 5.71 1.60
C GLU A 77 -1.00 4.22 1.53
N TRP A 78 -1.70 3.48 0.66
CA TRP A 78 -1.44 2.05 0.52
C TRP A 78 -0.09 1.76 -0.15
N ARG A 79 0.37 2.63 -1.07
CA ARG A 79 1.74 2.54 -1.59
C ARG A 79 2.78 2.78 -0.49
N GLY A 80 2.51 3.69 0.44
CA GLY A 80 3.35 3.94 1.61
C GLY A 80 3.45 2.74 2.57
N ILE A 81 2.43 1.87 2.60
CA ILE A 81 2.45 0.62 3.36
C ILE A 81 3.40 -0.43 2.72
N GLY A 82 3.82 -0.22 1.47
CA GLY A 82 4.63 -1.15 0.70
C GLY A 82 3.81 -2.03 -0.27
N ILE A 83 2.51 -1.78 -0.40
CA ILE A 83 1.69 -2.45 -1.41
C ILE A 83 2.09 -1.89 -2.77
N THR A 84 2.56 -2.76 -3.66
CA THR A 84 2.99 -2.36 -5.01
C THR A 84 2.05 -2.94 -6.05
N GLN A 85 1.30 -2.06 -6.73
CA GLN A 85 0.38 -2.44 -7.80
C GLN A 85 0.46 -1.48 -8.98
N SER A 86 -0.10 -1.90 -10.12
CA SER A 86 -0.27 -1.06 -11.30
C SER A 86 -1.13 0.18 -11.00
N LEU A 87 -1.13 1.16 -11.90
CA LEU A 87 -2.01 2.32 -11.77
C LEU A 87 -3.49 1.94 -11.90
N GLY A 88 -4.36 2.75 -11.28
CA GLY A 88 -5.82 2.65 -11.39
C GLY A 88 -6.52 1.77 -10.35
N TRP A 89 -5.77 1.12 -9.44
CA TRP A 89 -6.36 0.38 -8.34
C TRP A 89 -6.82 1.32 -7.22
N VAL A 90 -8.08 1.16 -6.82
CA VAL A 90 -8.73 1.90 -5.76
C VAL A 90 -9.10 0.92 -4.65
N HIS A 91 -8.60 1.18 -3.43
CA HIS A 91 -9.06 0.46 -2.24
C HIS A 91 -10.51 0.89 -1.97
N TYR A 92 -11.47 0.00 -2.17
CA TYR A 92 -12.90 0.37 -2.19
C TYR A 92 -13.71 -0.21 -1.04
N GLU A 93 -13.24 -1.30 -0.43
CA GLU A 93 -13.98 -1.98 0.62
C GLU A 93 -13.03 -2.59 1.64
N VAL A 94 -13.51 -2.64 2.88
CA VAL A 94 -12.79 -3.16 4.02
C VAL A 94 -13.41 -4.49 4.41
N HIS A 95 -12.60 -5.54 4.46
CA HIS A 95 -13.09 -6.87 4.80
C HIS A 95 -13.13 -7.05 6.33
N THR A 96 -14.31 -6.92 6.93
CA THR A 96 -14.52 -7.00 8.38
C THR A 96 -14.05 -8.32 9.03
N PRO A 97 -14.26 -9.52 8.43
CA PRO A 97 -13.84 -10.76 9.07
C PRO A 97 -12.32 -11.01 8.96
N GLU A 98 -11.62 -10.38 8.01
CA GLU A 98 -10.16 -10.45 7.90
C GLU A 98 -9.55 -9.05 7.74
N PRO A 99 -9.18 -8.36 8.83
CA PRO A 99 -8.70 -6.97 8.80
C PRO A 99 -7.37 -6.76 8.08
N HIS A 100 -6.70 -7.87 7.74
CA HIS A 100 -5.45 -7.91 7.01
C HIS A 100 -5.66 -8.07 5.49
N VAL A 101 -6.91 -8.19 5.04
CA VAL A 101 -7.27 -8.29 3.62
C VAL A 101 -7.81 -6.95 3.14
N LEU A 102 -7.18 -6.40 2.11
CA LEU A 102 -7.54 -5.14 1.48
C LEU A 102 -8.13 -5.41 0.09
N LEU A 103 -9.31 -4.86 -0.21
CA LEU A 103 -10.02 -5.09 -1.46
C LEU A 103 -9.81 -3.93 -2.42
N PHE A 104 -9.19 -4.22 -3.55
CA PHE A 104 -8.95 -3.25 -4.60
C PHE A 104 -9.87 -3.51 -5.79
N ARG A 105 -10.37 -2.42 -6.39
CA ARG A 105 -11.06 -2.44 -7.68
C ARG A 105 -10.40 -1.48 -8.65
N ARG A 106 -10.49 -1.76 -9.94
CA ARG A 106 -10.01 -0.95 -11.04
C ARG A 106 -11.01 -1.02 -12.17
N GLU A 107 -11.20 0.05 -12.92
CA GLU A 107 -12.00 -0.02 -14.15
C GLU A 107 -11.34 -0.94 -15.17
N ARG A 108 -12.11 -1.86 -15.77
CA ARG A 108 -11.57 -2.81 -16.75
C ARG A 108 -10.97 -2.10 -17.98
N ASN A 109 -11.55 -0.96 -18.34
CA ASN A 109 -11.07 -0.08 -19.41
C ASN A 109 -10.14 1.03 -18.90
N TYR A 110 -9.52 0.86 -17.73
CA TYR A 110 -8.60 1.86 -17.19
C TYR A 110 -7.45 2.09 -18.17
N VAL A 111 -7.53 3.19 -18.92
CA VAL A 111 -6.44 3.72 -19.69
C VAL A 111 -5.62 4.55 -18.70
N PRO A 112 -4.41 4.11 -18.28
CA PRO A 112 -3.55 4.97 -17.50
C PRO A 112 -3.44 6.28 -18.28
N PRO A 113 -3.62 7.46 -17.64
CA PRO A 113 -3.55 8.72 -18.34
C PRO A 113 -2.27 8.66 -19.15
N ALA A 114 -2.42 8.66 -20.49
CA ALA A 114 -1.30 8.46 -21.39
C ALA A 114 -0.22 9.41 -20.87
N ALA A 115 0.97 8.89 -20.55
CA ALA A 115 2.06 9.75 -20.13
C ALA A 115 2.14 10.82 -21.20
N VAL A 116 1.61 12.00 -20.90
CA VAL A 116 1.49 13.06 -21.88
C VAL A 116 2.93 13.49 -22.01
N GLN A 117 3.62 12.91 -22.99
CA GLN A 117 4.88 13.44 -23.42
C GLN A 117 4.60 14.91 -23.71
N PRO A 118 5.47 15.85 -23.30
CA PRO A 118 5.24 17.28 -23.43
C PRO A 118 4.94 17.76 -24.87
N ASN A 119 5.06 16.87 -25.86
CA ASN A 119 4.75 17.09 -27.28
C ASN A 119 3.36 16.59 -27.75
N GLY A 120 2.43 16.23 -26.87
CA GLY A 120 1.02 16.01 -27.24
C GLY A 120 0.74 14.83 -28.20
N ARG A 121 1.65 13.84 -28.31
CA ARG A 121 1.44 12.65 -29.13
C ARG A 121 1.02 11.45 -28.26
N PRO A 122 -0.07 10.73 -28.58
CA PRO A 122 -0.47 9.54 -27.85
C PRO A 122 0.60 8.44 -28.00
N VAL A 123 1.01 7.83 -26.89
CA VAL A 123 1.93 6.68 -26.93
C VAL A 123 1.16 5.48 -27.48
N ALA A 124 1.57 4.98 -28.64
CA ALA A 124 0.95 3.81 -29.24
C ALA A 124 1.20 2.61 -28.33
N GLN A 125 0.14 2.11 -27.67
CA GLN A 125 0.20 0.89 -26.88
C GLN A 125 0.45 -0.27 -27.83
N GLN A 126 1.70 -0.71 -27.88
CA GLN A 126 2.16 -1.82 -28.70
C GLN A 126 1.46 -3.11 -28.23
N ARG A 127 0.37 -3.49 -28.90
CA ARG A 127 -0.22 -4.83 -28.75
C ARG A 127 0.79 -5.83 -29.29
N LYS A 128 1.46 -6.56 -28.40
CA LYS A 128 2.28 -7.71 -28.78
C LYS A 128 1.36 -8.75 -29.44
N LYS A 129 1.79 -9.19 -30.61
CA LYS A 129 1.14 -10.17 -31.50
C LYS A 129 1.43 -11.58 -31.02
#